data_AF-A0A946XIG2-F1
#
_entry.id   AF-A0A946XIG2-F1
#
_cell.length_a   1.000
_cell.length_b   1.000
_cell.length_c   1.000
_cell.angle_alpha   90.00
_cell.angle_beta   90.00
_cell.angle_gamma   90.00
#
_symmetry.space_group_name_H-M   'P 1'
#
loop_
_entity.id
_entity.type
_entity.pdbx_description
1 polymer ?
#
loop_
_entity_poly.entity_id
_entity_poly.type
_entity_poly.pdbx_seq_one_letter_code
_entity_poly.pdbx_strand_id
1 'polypeptide(L)'
;MSAFLRQGVGVGPVESGSTDKFVAVEEDRRFATCNTVLDRTLVIVEIGEDSKVFQDEKNSYCYTIVARDCEDFSGIERFIAKSILDFDAARNETSV
;
A
#
# COMPACT_ATOMS: atom_id res chain seq x y z
N MET A 1 -4.47 14.26 -6.66
CA MET A 1 -4.94 12.85 -6.57
C MET A 1 -4.73 12.32 -5.16
N SER A 2 -5.27 12.97 -4.10
CA SER A 2 -4.72 12.77 -2.74
C SER A 2 -5.73 12.83 -1.59
N ALA A 3 -7.02 13.03 -1.88
CA ALA A 3 -8.06 13.11 -0.85
C ALA A 3 -8.54 11.72 -0.40
N PHE A 4 -8.59 10.76 -1.33
CA PHE A 4 -9.08 9.40 -1.07
C PHE A 4 -8.17 8.60 -0.13
N LEU A 5 -6.85 8.80 -0.18
CA LEU A 5 -5.90 8.15 0.73
C LEU A 5 -5.96 8.70 2.18
N ARG A 6 -6.62 9.83 2.42
CA ARG A 6 -6.51 10.48 3.74
C ARG A 6 -7.51 9.96 4.77
N GLN A 7 -8.67 9.42 4.37
CA GLN A 7 -9.76 9.12 5.31
C GLN A 7 -10.69 8.01 4.80
N GLY A 8 -10.36 6.75 5.09
CA GLY A 8 -11.34 5.67 5.17
C GLY A 8 -11.80 5.49 6.62
N VAL A 9 -13.07 5.23 6.88
CA VAL A 9 -13.60 5.12 8.25
C VAL A 9 -13.07 3.84 8.90
N GLY A 10 -12.23 3.97 9.94
CA GLY A 10 -11.66 2.84 10.68
C GLY A 10 -10.27 2.40 10.24
N VAL A 11 -9.73 3.00 9.18
CA VAL A 11 -8.31 2.95 8.83
C VAL A 11 -7.65 4.27 9.27
N GLY A 12 -6.51 4.17 9.96
CA GLY A 12 -5.71 5.34 10.34
C GLY A 12 -5.23 6.11 9.09
N PRO A 13 -4.62 7.29 9.27
CA PRO A 13 -4.11 8.07 8.14
C PRO A 13 -3.11 7.24 7.32
N VAL A 14 -3.23 7.26 6.00
CA VAL A 14 -2.21 6.68 5.12
C VAL A 14 -0.92 7.49 5.28
N GLU A 15 0.14 6.80 5.69
CA GLU A 15 1.48 7.36 5.80
C GLU A 15 2.27 7.05 4.53
N SER A 16 2.94 8.07 3.97
CA SER A 16 3.90 7.84 2.89
C SER A 16 5.24 7.36 3.45
N GLY A 17 5.84 6.38 2.80
CA GLY A 17 7.15 5.85 3.14
C GLY A 17 8.01 5.58 1.93
N SER A 18 9.28 5.24 2.17
CA SER A 18 10.22 4.78 1.15
C SER A 18 10.94 3.52 1.62
N THR A 19 11.17 2.60 0.69
CA THR A 19 12.03 1.42 0.88
C THR A 19 13.51 1.77 0.75
N ASP A 20 13.83 2.96 0.23
CA ASP A 20 15.18 3.52 0.21
C ASP A 20 15.41 4.44 1.41
N LYS A 21 16.44 4.13 2.21
CA LYS A 21 16.75 4.86 3.45
C LYS A 21 17.25 6.28 3.18
N PHE A 22 17.97 6.52 2.10
CA PHE A 22 18.47 7.85 1.76
C PHE A 22 17.31 8.75 1.33
N VAL A 23 16.45 8.26 0.43
CA VAL A 23 15.24 8.98 -0.01
C VAL A 23 14.32 9.25 1.17
N ALA A 24 14.14 8.26 2.07
CA ALA A 24 13.33 8.44 3.27
C ALA A 24 13.81 9.63 4.12
N VAL A 25 15.12 9.73 4.34
CA VAL A 25 15.71 10.83 5.14
C VAL A 25 15.65 12.16 4.40
N GLU A 26 15.95 12.19 3.10
CA GLU A 26 15.97 13.41 2.29
C GLU A 26 14.59 14.03 2.14
N GLU A 27 13.55 13.22 1.98
CA GLU A 27 12.17 13.68 1.72
C GLU A 27 11.29 13.73 2.97
N ASP A 28 11.87 13.58 4.18
CA ASP A 28 11.15 13.50 5.46
C ASP A 28 10.01 12.45 5.44
N ARG A 29 10.32 11.28 4.86
CA ARG A 29 9.41 10.13 4.77
C ARG A 29 9.85 9.03 5.73
N ARG A 30 8.89 8.20 6.12
CA ARG A 30 9.19 7.01 6.93
C ARG A 30 9.97 5.98 6.11
N PHE A 31 11.11 5.53 6.63
CA PHE A 31 11.78 4.34 6.08
C PHE A 31 10.97 3.09 6.42
N ALA A 32 10.49 2.38 5.40
CA ALA A 32 9.56 1.25 5.55
C ALA A 32 9.95 0.10 4.62
N THR A 33 10.07 -1.09 5.19
CA THR A 33 10.29 -2.35 4.50
C THR A 33 9.38 -3.40 5.15
N CYS A 34 9.18 -4.55 4.49
CA CYS A 34 8.43 -5.66 5.08
C CYS A 34 8.99 -6.14 6.44
N ASN A 35 10.26 -5.85 6.73
CA ASN A 35 10.94 -6.23 7.97
C ASN A 35 10.90 -5.15 9.07
N THR A 36 10.64 -3.88 8.72
CA THR A 36 10.69 -2.76 9.67
C THR A 36 9.32 -2.28 10.10
N VAL A 37 8.27 -2.55 9.31
CA VAL A 37 6.89 -2.19 9.62
C VAL A 37 6.08 -3.46 9.81
N LEU A 38 5.76 -3.77 11.06
CA LEU A 38 5.05 -5.00 11.47
C LEU A 38 3.69 -4.72 12.13
N ASP A 39 3.38 -3.45 12.41
CA ASP A 39 2.19 -3.00 13.14
C ASP A 39 1.03 -2.60 12.21
N ARG A 40 1.23 -2.65 10.89
CA ARG A 40 0.27 -2.17 9.88
C ARG A 40 0.51 -2.84 8.53
N THR A 41 -0.48 -2.72 7.65
CA THR A 41 -0.34 -3.11 6.24
C THR A 41 0.63 -2.19 5.52
N LEU A 42 1.59 -2.77 4.81
CA LEU A 42 2.54 -2.07 3.95
C LEU A 42 2.27 -2.47 2.49
N VAL A 43 2.08 -1.47 1.63
CA VAL A 43 1.96 -1.65 0.18
C VAL A 43 3.15 -0.95 -0.48
N ILE A 44 4.04 -1.74 -1.06
CA ILE A 44 5.21 -1.27 -1.79
C ILE A 44 4.85 -1.24 -3.27
N VAL A 45 5.12 -0.12 -3.94
CA VAL A 45 4.90 0.02 -5.39
C VAL A 45 6.25 0.26 -6.04
N GLU A 46 6.61 -0.61 -6.98
CA GLU A 46 7.90 -0.58 -7.68
C GLU A 46 7.71 -0.73 -9.19
N ILE A 47 8.65 -0.22 -9.99
CA ILE A 47 8.64 -0.41 -11.45
C ILE A 47 9.53 -1.62 -11.79
N GLY A 48 9.04 -2.52 -12.64
CA GLY A 48 9.77 -3.69 -13.12
C GLY A 48 9.31 -4.12 -14.51
N GLU A 49 9.78 -5.28 -15.00
CA GLU A 49 9.50 -5.71 -16.38
C GLU A 49 8.04 -6.19 -16.57
N ASP A 50 7.45 -6.79 -15.54
CA ASP A 50 6.10 -7.37 -15.58
C ASP A 50 5.24 -6.90 -14.42
N SER A 51 3.98 -6.57 -14.73
CA SER A 51 2.99 -6.20 -13.74
C SER A 51 2.61 -7.42 -12.89
N LYS A 52 2.95 -7.40 -11.59
CA LYS A 52 2.77 -8.53 -10.66
C LYS A 52 2.41 -8.02 -9.27
N VAL A 53 1.60 -8.79 -8.55
CA VAL A 53 1.31 -8.55 -7.13
C VAL A 53 1.72 -9.79 -6.36
N PHE A 54 2.46 -9.61 -5.28
CA PHE A 54 2.78 -10.70 -4.37
C PHE A 54 2.81 -10.19 -2.92
N GLN A 55 2.58 -11.13 -2.01
CA GLN A 55 2.58 -10.91 -0.57
C GLN A 55 3.88 -11.50 -0.01
N ASP A 56 4.49 -10.82 0.97
CA ASP A 56 5.68 -11.35 1.63
C ASP A 56 5.34 -12.61 2.44
N GLU A 57 6.18 -13.64 2.33
CA GLU A 57 5.94 -14.93 2.98
C GLU A 57 6.07 -14.86 4.51
N LYS A 58 6.84 -13.90 5.05
CA LYS A 58 7.10 -13.75 6.48
C LYS A 58 6.19 -12.70 7.12
N ASN A 59 5.81 -11.68 6.36
CA ASN A 59 4.91 -10.63 6.79
C ASN A 59 3.66 -10.62 5.89
N SER A 60 2.61 -11.29 6.34
CA SER A 60 1.31 -11.33 5.65
C SER A 60 0.63 -9.96 5.51
N TYR A 61 1.15 -8.91 6.14
CA TYR A 61 0.65 -7.55 5.96
C TYR A 61 1.48 -6.73 4.97
N CYS A 62 2.53 -7.31 4.37
CA CYS A 62 3.35 -6.65 3.36
C CYS A 62 3.01 -7.16 1.95
N TYR A 63 2.71 -6.23 1.05
CA TYR A 63 2.40 -6.50 -0.35
C TYR A 63 3.32 -5.67 -1.24
N THR A 64 3.82 -6.28 -2.31
CA THR A 64 4.56 -5.59 -3.36
C THR A 64 3.77 -5.66 -4.66
N ILE A 65 3.54 -4.49 -5.25
CA ILE A 65 2.92 -4.30 -6.55
C ILE A 65 4.01 -3.81 -7.49
N VAL A 66 4.36 -4.64 -8.46
CA VAL A 66 5.26 -4.27 -9.55
C VAL A 66 4.40 -3.72 -10.68
N ALA A 67 4.69 -2.50 -11.11
CA ALA A 67 4.14 -1.85 -12.29
C ALA A 67 5.11 -2.04 -13.47
N ARG A 68 4.61 -2.15 -14.70
CA ARG A 68 5.51 -2.18 -15.87
C ARG A 68 6.02 -0.78 -16.20
N ASP A 69 5.13 0.20 -16.16
CA ASP A 69 5.43 1.59 -16.48
C ASP A 69 4.48 2.53 -15.72
N CYS A 70 4.66 3.84 -15.95
CA CYS A 70 3.85 4.83 -15.26
C CYS A 70 2.38 4.89 -15.71
N GLU A 71 2.01 4.27 -16.83
CA GLU A 71 0.62 4.22 -17.29
C GLU A 71 -0.20 3.23 -16.44
N ASP A 72 0.46 2.22 -15.86
CA ASP A 72 -0.14 1.26 -14.93
C ASP A 72 -0.54 1.90 -13.58
N PHE A 73 -0.05 3.10 -13.22
CA PHE A 73 -0.38 3.75 -11.94
C PHE A 73 -1.89 3.93 -11.74
N SER A 74 -2.63 4.21 -12.81
CA SER A 74 -4.09 4.36 -12.74
C SER A 74 -4.79 3.05 -12.32
N GLY A 75 -4.23 1.91 -12.71
CA GLY A 75 -4.68 0.58 -12.30
C GLY A 75 -4.32 0.27 -10.85
N ILE A 76 -3.13 0.68 -10.42
CA ILE A 76 -2.64 0.48 -9.04
C ILE A 76 -3.44 1.32 -8.06
N GLU A 77 -3.73 2.58 -8.38
CA GLU A 77 -4.61 3.43 -7.57
C GLU A 77 -6.01 2.80 -7.42
N ARG A 78 -6.57 2.28 -8.53
CA ARG A 78 -7.87 1.59 -8.49
C ARG A 78 -7.82 0.30 -7.65
N PHE A 79 -6.73 -0.46 -7.74
CA PHE A 79 -6.53 -1.66 -6.92
C PHE A 79 -6.50 -1.33 -5.42
N ILE A 80 -5.71 -0.32 -5.03
CA ILE A 80 -5.62 0.13 -3.63
C ILE A 80 -7.00 0.62 -3.16
N ALA A 81 -7.69 1.43 -3.97
CA ALA A 81 -9.01 1.94 -3.63
C ALA A 81 -10.05 0.84 -3.47
N LYS A 82 -10.08 -0.14 -4.39
CA LYS A 82 -11.03 -1.26 -4.35
C LYS A 82 -10.75 -2.18 -3.16
N SER A 83 -9.47 -2.44 -2.84
CA SER A 83 -9.09 -3.29 -1.69
C SER A 83 -9.59 -2.73 -0.37
N ILE A 84 -9.56 -1.39 -0.19
CA ILE A 84 -10.11 -0.72 0.99
C ILE A 84 -11.64 -0.86 1.04
N LEU A 85 -12.32 -0.57 -0.09
CA LEU A 85 -13.78 -0.68 -0.18
C LEU A 85 -14.29 -2.10 0.10
N ASP A 86 -13.58 -3.10 -0.40
CA ASP A 86 -13.94 -4.51 -0.20
C ASP A 86 -13.72 -4.96 1.24
N PHE A 87 -12.66 -4.46 1.89
CA PHE A 87 -12.43 -4.69 3.32
C PHE A 87 -13.54 -4.07 4.20
N ASP A 88 -13.94 -2.84 3.89
CA ASP A 88 -15.05 -2.17 4.60
C ASP A 88 -16.39 -2.89 4.40
N ALA A 89 -16.66 -3.37 3.18
CA ALA A 89 -17.86 -4.16 2.89
C ALA A 89 -17.87 -5.49 3.69
N ALA A 90 -16.76 -6.23 3.71
CA ALA A 90 -16.66 -7.48 4.45
C ALA A 90 -16.83 -7.31 5.98
N ARG A 91 -16.37 -6.18 6.54
CA ARG A 91 -16.61 -5.83 7.95
C ARG A 91 -18.08 -5.57 8.28
N ASN A 92 -18.81 -4.94 7.37
CA ASN A 92 -20.24 -4.68 7.55
C ASN A 92 -21.08 -5.97 7.48
N GLU A 93 -20.66 -6.96 6.70
CA GLU A 93 -21.33 -8.26 6.62
C GLU A 93 -21.11 -9.13 7.87
N THR A 94 -20.03 -8.92 8.62
CA THR A 94 -19.70 -9.68 9.85
C THR A 94 -20.21 -9.03 11.14
N SER A 95 -20.85 -7.86 11.05
CA SER A 95 -21.38 -7.11 12.22
C SER A 95 -22.91 -7.25 12.40
N VAL A 96 -23.54 -8.24 11.75
CA VAL A 96 -24.98 -8.58 11.89
C VAL A 96 -25.14 -9.81 12.77
#